data_AF-A0A959EEZ1-F1
#
_entry.id   AF-A0A959EEZ1-F1
#
_cell.length_a   1.000
_cell.length_b   1.000
_cell.length_c   1.000
_cell.angle_alpha   90.00
_cell.angle_beta   90.00
_cell.angle_gamma   90.00
#
_symmetry.space_group_name_H-M   'P 1'
#
loop_
_entity.id
_entity.type
_entity.pdbx_description
1 polymer ?
#
loop_
_entity_poly.entity_id
_entity_poly.type
_entity_poly.pdbx_seq_one_letter_code
_entity_poly.pdbx_strand_id
1 'polypeptide(L)'
;MPHTPESTSANSRNQLGRRFRRSHAFFVAVEAYDEVNSLATPVKDVELLAEALRHEAHDYEVHTPLVNPTKAELEAFIRVQLPKEVEEGDRVLLYFACHGIAIDEEDVAAPRGFLLPRDAVRDDENTFLSMDFLNQHIQALPCRHFLLILDCCFAGSFQWASSQKRSLDFRRLPRQVYRQRYEVFVMEPAWQVITSAAYNQQALDVVSNHALGLREKGRSEHSPFAQALVEALQEGAGDLVPKGGDGLMTLAEVFSYLQERLTRLQSAHAQKPTLFTLPRHKQGEYLFLNPQKRLYLVDYQDGKNPYRGLQSYEPDDQDALYGREHAILELRRKLNSANFLVVTGASGSGKSSVIKAGLIPKLAEKGWVYQIIRPGPEP
;
A
#
# COMPACT_ATOMS: atom_id res chain seq x y z
N MET A 1 29.90 16.60 30.05
CA MET A 1 29.52 17.77 29.23
C MET A 1 28.49 17.31 28.23
N PRO A 2 27.28 17.90 28.20
CA PRO A 2 26.24 17.47 27.29
C PRO A 2 26.59 17.96 25.88
N HIS A 3 26.61 17.03 24.92
CA HIS A 3 26.78 17.32 23.50
C HIS A 3 25.61 18.20 23.03
N THR A 4 25.92 19.42 22.62
CA THR A 4 25.04 20.28 21.84
C THR A 4 24.80 19.63 20.47
N PRO A 5 23.55 19.54 19.99
CA PRO A 5 23.29 19.10 18.62
C PRO A 5 23.76 20.20 17.67
N GLU A 6 24.62 19.82 16.72
CA GLU A 6 25.11 20.69 15.66
C GLU A 6 23.95 21.34 14.90
N SER A 7 24.01 22.66 14.82
CA SER A 7 23.20 23.47 13.95
C SER A 7 23.62 23.28 12.50
N THR A 8 22.88 22.47 11.74
CA THR A 8 22.92 22.52 10.27
C THR A 8 21.54 22.83 9.73
N SER A 9 21.38 24.08 9.28
CA SER A 9 20.22 24.63 8.58
C SER A 9 20.12 24.09 7.14
N ALA A 10 19.95 22.78 7.00
CA ALA A 10 19.63 22.14 5.72
C ALA A 10 18.18 21.64 5.78
N ASN A 11 17.30 22.29 5.02
CA ASN A 11 15.85 22.15 4.95
C ASN A 11 15.27 20.92 5.69
N SER A 12 14.81 21.10 6.94
CA SER A 12 14.45 20.01 7.87
C SER A 12 13.14 19.29 7.52
N ARG A 13 12.46 19.70 6.44
CA ARG A 13 11.16 19.19 6.01
C ARG A 13 11.25 18.05 4.99
N ASN A 14 12.26 18.05 4.12
CA ASN A 14 12.44 16.99 3.13
C ASN A 14 13.31 15.83 3.66
N GLN A 15 12.77 15.06 4.61
CA GLN A 15 13.49 13.92 5.20
C GLN A 15 13.51 12.69 4.27
N LEU A 16 12.58 12.61 3.30
CA LEU A 16 12.50 11.49 2.36
C LEU A 16 13.38 11.68 1.12
N GLY A 17 13.53 12.90 0.59
CA GLY A 17 14.34 13.19 -0.59
C GLY A 17 15.82 12.82 -0.43
N ARG A 18 16.33 12.78 0.82
CA ARG A 18 17.70 12.30 1.11
C ARG A 18 17.86 10.79 1.06
N ARG A 19 16.76 10.04 0.99
CA ARG A 19 16.77 8.57 1.03
C ARG A 19 16.77 7.93 -0.33
N PHE A 20 16.27 8.65 -1.34
CA PHE A 20 16.25 8.23 -2.73
C PHE A 20 17.26 9.04 -3.50
N ARG A 21 17.75 8.49 -4.61
CA ARG A 21 18.63 9.26 -5.51
C ARG A 21 17.85 10.41 -6.15
N ARG A 22 16.71 10.09 -6.78
CA ARG A 22 15.73 11.05 -7.28
C ARG A 22 14.30 10.56 -7.03
N SER A 23 13.37 11.51 -6.99
CA SER A 23 11.93 11.26 -6.93
C SER A 23 11.30 11.73 -8.23
N HIS A 24 10.85 10.82 -9.10
CA HIS A 24 10.27 11.16 -10.39
C HIS A 24 8.76 11.05 -10.37
N ALA A 25 8.08 12.05 -10.91
CA ALA A 25 6.64 12.01 -11.14
C ALA A 25 6.37 12.14 -12.64
N PHE A 26 5.75 11.13 -13.21
CA PHE A 26 5.35 11.04 -14.61
C PHE A 26 3.83 11.02 -14.71
N PHE A 27 3.31 11.73 -15.70
CA PHE A 27 1.88 11.91 -15.87
C PHE A 27 1.45 11.65 -17.30
N VAL A 28 0.34 10.93 -17.44
CA VAL A 28 -0.37 10.75 -18.71
C VAL A 28 -1.82 11.21 -18.51
N ALA A 29 -2.26 12.16 -19.33
CA ALA A 29 -3.62 12.66 -19.34
C ALA A 29 -4.21 12.53 -20.74
N VAL A 30 -5.33 11.82 -20.88
CA VAL A 30 -6.08 11.74 -22.15
C VAL A 30 -7.46 12.32 -21.93
N GLU A 31 -7.65 13.53 -22.43
CA GLU A 31 -8.86 14.33 -22.30
C GLU A 31 -9.62 14.42 -23.62
N ALA A 32 -8.93 14.75 -24.70
CA ALA A 32 -9.49 14.86 -26.04
C ALA A 32 -9.24 13.57 -26.82
N TYR A 33 -10.30 13.04 -27.43
CA TYR A 33 -10.26 11.83 -28.24
C TYR A 33 -10.86 12.12 -29.61
N ASP A 34 -10.36 11.44 -30.63
CA ASP A 34 -10.77 11.66 -32.01
C ASP A 34 -12.17 11.05 -32.29
N GLU A 35 -12.45 9.85 -31.75
CA GLU A 35 -13.72 9.11 -31.96
C GLU A 35 -14.47 8.74 -30.67
N VAL A 36 -13.84 8.91 -29.50
CA VAL A 36 -14.44 8.62 -28.19
C VAL A 36 -14.90 9.92 -27.53
N ASN A 37 -15.85 9.84 -26.60
CA ASN A 37 -16.30 11.02 -25.86
C ASN A 37 -15.16 11.59 -24.99
N SER A 38 -14.91 12.89 -25.13
CA SER A 38 -13.90 13.60 -24.35
C SER A 38 -14.21 13.64 -22.86
N LEU A 39 -13.16 13.71 -22.06
CA LEU A 39 -13.21 13.95 -20.61
C LEU A 39 -13.05 15.45 -20.33
N ALA A 40 -13.25 15.88 -19.09
CA ALA A 40 -13.22 17.31 -18.73
C ALA A 40 -12.18 17.67 -17.64
N THR A 41 -11.62 16.67 -16.96
CA THR A 41 -10.76 16.84 -15.78
C THR A 41 -9.32 16.34 -15.93
N PRO A 42 -8.95 15.37 -16.81
CA PRO A 42 -7.61 14.75 -16.78
C PRO A 42 -6.43 15.70 -16.79
N VAL A 43 -6.45 16.74 -17.63
CA VAL A 43 -5.33 17.70 -17.71
C VAL A 43 -5.22 18.49 -16.41
N LYS A 44 -6.35 19.01 -15.92
CA LYS A 44 -6.43 19.76 -14.66
C LYS A 44 -6.05 18.91 -13.44
N ASP A 45 -6.47 17.64 -13.41
CA ASP A 45 -6.13 16.69 -12.36
C ASP A 45 -4.62 16.46 -12.27
N VAL A 46 -3.97 16.30 -13.43
CA VAL A 46 -2.51 16.18 -13.52
C VAL A 46 -1.80 17.45 -13.08
N GLU A 47 -2.26 18.63 -13.50
CA GLU A 47 -1.68 19.91 -13.09
C GLU A 47 -1.74 20.10 -11.57
N LEU A 48 -2.90 19.81 -10.97
CA LEU A 48 -3.12 19.91 -9.54
C LEU A 48 -2.20 18.94 -8.75
N LEU A 49 -2.12 17.68 -9.20
CA LEU A 49 -1.27 16.68 -8.56
C LEU A 49 0.23 16.96 -8.77
N ALA A 50 0.62 17.46 -9.94
CA ALA A 50 1.98 17.91 -10.22
C ALA A 50 2.40 19.00 -9.23
N GLU A 51 1.54 19.98 -8.97
CA GLU A 51 1.83 21.03 -8.00
C GLU A 51 1.96 20.48 -6.57
N ALA A 52 1.07 19.55 -6.18
CA ALA A 52 1.18 18.85 -4.90
C ALA A 52 2.53 18.15 -4.72
N LEU A 53 3.00 17.42 -5.74
CA LEU A 53 4.22 16.62 -5.66
C LEU A 53 5.50 17.46 -5.72
N ARG A 54 5.46 18.67 -6.31
CA ARG A 54 6.60 19.62 -6.27
C ARG A 54 6.84 20.22 -4.90
N HIS A 55 5.85 20.18 -4.00
CA HIS A 55 5.98 20.74 -2.66
C HIS A 55 7.22 20.19 -1.94
N GLU A 56 7.91 21.01 -1.15
CA GLU A 56 9.20 20.68 -0.52
C GLU A 56 9.16 19.44 0.40
N ALA A 57 7.98 19.06 0.88
CA ALA A 57 7.78 17.85 1.68
C ALA A 57 7.92 16.56 0.84
N HIS A 58 7.58 16.62 -0.44
CA HIS A 58 7.58 15.48 -1.36
C HIS A 58 8.76 15.50 -2.33
N ASP A 59 9.14 16.70 -2.80
CA ASP A 59 10.34 16.97 -3.60
C ASP A 59 10.48 16.07 -4.84
N TYR A 60 9.40 16.00 -5.62
CA TYR A 60 9.43 15.29 -6.90
C TYR A 60 9.95 16.19 -8.03
N GLU A 61 10.84 15.61 -8.82
CA GLU A 61 11.08 16.01 -10.21
C GLU A 61 9.86 15.63 -11.04
N VAL A 62 8.98 16.61 -11.26
CA VAL A 62 7.82 16.46 -12.13
C VAL A 62 8.23 16.63 -13.58
N HIS A 63 8.11 15.55 -14.34
CA HIS A 63 8.33 15.53 -15.78
C HIS A 63 7.17 16.19 -16.53
N THR A 64 7.43 16.65 -17.75
CA THR A 64 6.38 17.21 -18.61
C THR A 64 5.28 16.17 -18.84
N PRO A 65 4.00 16.50 -18.52
CA PRO A 65 2.90 15.58 -18.75
C PRO A 65 2.73 15.20 -20.22
N LEU A 66 2.45 13.92 -20.48
CA LEU A 66 2.06 13.42 -21.79
C LEU A 66 0.56 13.62 -21.96
N VAL A 67 0.17 14.67 -22.69
CA VAL A 67 -1.23 15.08 -22.88
C VAL A 67 -1.76 14.63 -24.23
N ASN A 68 -2.91 13.96 -24.23
CA ASN A 68 -3.59 13.38 -25.39
C ASN A 68 -2.67 12.58 -26.33
N PRO A 69 -1.83 11.65 -25.83
CA PRO A 69 -0.98 10.83 -26.70
C PRO A 69 -1.81 9.91 -27.60
N THR A 70 -1.30 9.70 -28.81
CA THR A 70 -1.64 8.54 -29.65
C THR A 70 -1.14 7.24 -29.02
N LYS A 71 -1.64 6.09 -29.48
CA LYS A 71 -1.12 4.78 -29.04
C LYS A 71 0.39 4.69 -29.22
N ALA A 72 0.89 5.08 -30.38
CA ALA A 72 2.32 5.00 -30.71
C ALA A 72 3.19 5.87 -29.79
N GLU A 73 2.75 7.09 -29.48
CA GLU A 73 3.44 7.98 -28.54
C GLU A 73 3.43 7.42 -27.12
N LEU A 74 2.29 6.86 -26.68
CA LEU A 74 2.16 6.26 -25.36
C LEU A 74 3.03 5.01 -25.20
N GLU A 75 3.08 4.14 -26.23
CA GLU A 75 3.98 3.00 -26.26
C GLU A 75 5.45 3.44 -26.25
N ALA A 76 5.82 4.45 -27.04
CA ALA A 76 7.19 4.98 -27.06
C ALA A 76 7.59 5.59 -25.71
N PHE A 77 6.66 6.30 -25.06
CA PHE A 77 6.86 6.83 -23.72
C PHE A 77 7.18 5.72 -22.71
N ILE A 78 6.35 4.66 -22.68
CA ILE A 78 6.50 3.55 -21.74
C ILE A 78 7.77 2.72 -22.03
N ARG A 79 8.03 2.41 -23.31
CA ARG A 79 9.11 1.49 -23.70
C ARG A 79 10.48 2.15 -23.78
N VAL A 80 10.53 3.44 -24.08
CA VAL A 80 11.78 4.12 -24.44
C VAL A 80 12.09 5.28 -23.52
N GLN A 81 11.11 6.15 -23.22
CA GLN A 81 11.38 7.36 -22.45
C GLN A 81 11.50 7.07 -20.95
N LEU A 82 10.51 6.39 -20.35
CA LEU A 82 10.53 6.04 -18.93
C LEU A 82 11.83 5.31 -18.49
N PRO A 83 12.32 4.27 -19.20
CA PRO A 83 13.52 3.56 -18.75
C PRO A 83 14.82 4.35 -18.87
N LYS A 84 14.85 5.43 -19.68
CA LYS A 84 16.04 6.28 -19.82
C LYS A 84 16.20 7.26 -18.66
N GLU A 85 15.10 7.65 -18.03
CA GLU A 85 15.09 8.64 -16.97
C GLU A 85 15.32 8.03 -15.58
N VAL A 86 15.07 6.73 -15.41
CA VAL A 86 14.97 6.07 -14.10
C VAL A 86 16.16 5.18 -13.82
N GLU A 87 16.67 5.22 -12.58
CA GLU A 87 17.77 4.37 -12.09
C GLU A 87 17.42 3.59 -10.81
N GLU A 88 18.30 2.66 -10.38
CA GLU A 88 18.03 1.71 -9.29
C GLU A 88 17.74 2.35 -7.91
N GLY A 89 18.32 3.51 -7.63
CA GLY A 89 18.10 4.25 -6.38
C GLY A 89 16.88 5.18 -6.37
N ASP A 90 16.16 5.28 -7.49
CA ASP A 90 15.08 6.25 -7.66
C ASP A 90 13.76 5.73 -7.08
N ARG A 91 12.86 6.68 -6.78
CA ARG A 91 11.44 6.43 -6.59
C ARG A 91 10.64 7.04 -7.72
N VAL A 92 9.64 6.32 -8.20
CA VAL A 92 8.85 6.70 -9.37
C VAL A 92 7.37 6.69 -9.01
N LEU A 93 6.67 7.76 -9.35
CA LEU A 93 5.22 7.84 -9.38
C LEU A 93 4.80 7.98 -10.83
N LEU A 94 3.96 7.08 -11.31
CA LEU A 94 3.37 7.13 -12.64
C LEU A 94 1.85 7.24 -12.49
N TYR A 95 1.28 8.34 -12.98
CA TYR A 95 -0.15 8.63 -12.87
C TYR A 95 -0.81 8.67 -14.24
N PHE A 96 -1.93 7.97 -14.38
CA PHE A 96 -2.77 7.96 -15.57
C PHE A 96 -4.16 8.51 -15.26
N ALA A 97 -4.61 9.51 -16.02
CA ALA A 97 -6.00 9.96 -16.08
C ALA A 97 -6.51 9.83 -17.52
N CYS A 98 -7.36 8.85 -17.79
CA CYS A 98 -7.89 8.56 -19.13
C CYS A 98 -9.14 7.67 -19.04
N HIS A 99 -9.71 7.29 -20.18
CA HIS A 99 -10.67 6.19 -20.25
C HIS A 99 -9.95 4.85 -20.14
N GLY A 100 -10.63 3.90 -19.49
CA GLY A 100 -10.21 2.51 -19.43
C GLY A 100 -11.41 1.59 -19.62
N ILE A 101 -11.17 0.45 -20.25
CA ILE A 101 -12.18 -0.58 -20.50
C ILE A 101 -11.65 -1.95 -20.05
N ALA A 102 -12.57 -2.85 -19.72
CA ALA A 102 -12.27 -4.26 -19.53
C ALA A 102 -13.07 -5.04 -20.56
N ILE A 103 -12.41 -6.00 -21.20
CA ILE A 103 -13.02 -6.90 -22.17
C ILE A 103 -12.99 -8.30 -21.57
N ASP A 104 -14.18 -8.87 -21.38
CA ASP A 104 -14.35 -10.26 -20.94
C ASP A 104 -14.26 -11.18 -22.16
N GLU A 105 -13.44 -12.22 -22.07
CA GLU A 105 -13.39 -13.29 -23.07
C GLU A 105 -14.11 -14.52 -22.50
N GLU A 106 -15.02 -15.11 -23.27
CA GLU A 106 -15.91 -16.19 -22.81
C GLU A 106 -15.14 -17.42 -22.25
N ASP A 107 -13.87 -17.60 -22.63
CA ASP A 107 -13.02 -18.73 -22.25
C ASP A 107 -11.85 -18.39 -21.30
N VAL A 108 -11.73 -17.13 -20.85
CA VAL A 108 -10.62 -16.70 -19.97
C VAL A 108 -11.17 -16.28 -18.60
N ALA A 109 -10.63 -16.88 -17.54
CA ALA A 109 -11.07 -16.62 -16.16
C ALA A 109 -10.81 -15.19 -15.63
N ALA A 110 -10.18 -14.32 -16.44
CA ALA A 110 -9.79 -12.98 -16.04
C ALA A 110 -9.99 -11.96 -17.19
N PRO A 111 -10.64 -10.81 -16.93
CA PRO A 111 -10.84 -9.77 -17.94
C PRO A 111 -9.52 -9.13 -18.37
N ARG A 112 -9.40 -8.79 -19.66
CA ARG A 112 -8.27 -7.99 -20.19
C ARG A 112 -8.58 -6.51 -20.05
N GLY A 113 -7.69 -5.78 -19.37
CA GLY A 113 -7.78 -4.34 -19.17
C GLY A 113 -7.08 -3.55 -20.26
N PHE A 114 -7.66 -2.41 -20.64
CA PHE A 114 -7.08 -1.50 -21.64
C PHE A 114 -7.20 -0.04 -21.22
N LEU A 115 -6.20 0.76 -21.61
CA LEU A 115 -6.20 2.21 -21.54
C LEU A 115 -6.43 2.77 -22.95
N LEU A 116 -7.25 3.81 -23.06
CA LEU A 116 -7.61 4.41 -24.35
C LEU A 116 -6.72 5.63 -24.63
N PRO A 117 -5.87 5.60 -25.67
CA PRO A 117 -5.18 6.79 -26.20
C PRO A 117 -6.14 7.70 -26.99
N ARG A 118 -5.67 8.87 -27.46
CA ARG A 118 -6.54 9.83 -28.17
C ARG A 118 -7.12 9.29 -29.48
N ASP A 119 -6.36 8.42 -30.15
CA ASP A 119 -6.65 7.79 -31.43
C ASP A 119 -7.35 6.44 -31.26
N ALA A 120 -7.89 6.17 -30.06
CA ALA A 120 -8.73 5.02 -29.80
C ALA A 120 -10.00 5.08 -30.67
N VAL A 121 -10.24 4.00 -31.41
CA VAL A 121 -11.42 3.82 -32.25
C VAL A 121 -12.40 2.90 -31.52
N ARG A 122 -13.68 3.25 -31.56
CA ARG A 122 -14.71 2.43 -30.91
C ARG A 122 -14.72 1.04 -31.55
N ASP A 123 -14.77 0.00 -30.72
CA ASP A 123 -14.83 -1.41 -31.12
C ASP A 123 -13.60 -1.94 -31.89
N ASP A 124 -12.46 -1.22 -31.90
CA ASP A 124 -11.18 -1.72 -32.43
C ASP A 124 -10.09 -1.78 -31.34
N GLU A 125 -9.94 -2.97 -30.74
CA GLU A 125 -8.94 -3.25 -29.70
C GLU A 125 -7.50 -2.97 -30.12
N ASN A 126 -7.19 -3.01 -31.42
CA ASN A 126 -5.83 -2.75 -31.92
C ASN A 126 -5.42 -1.30 -31.70
N THR A 127 -6.36 -0.40 -31.49
CA THR A 127 -6.11 1.01 -31.18
C THR A 127 -5.93 1.28 -29.69
N PHE A 128 -6.20 0.29 -28.83
CA PHE A 128 -6.06 0.44 -27.37
C PHE A 128 -4.68 0.03 -26.87
N LEU A 129 -4.28 0.55 -25.70
CA LEU A 129 -3.08 0.11 -24.99
C LEU A 129 -3.45 -0.96 -23.96
N SER A 130 -2.97 -2.19 -24.16
CA SER A 130 -3.18 -3.27 -23.20
C SER A 130 -2.48 -2.99 -21.86
N MET A 131 -3.18 -3.30 -20.76
CA MET A 131 -2.60 -3.26 -19.42
C MET A 131 -1.51 -4.32 -19.21
N ASP A 132 -1.53 -5.42 -19.97
CA ASP A 132 -0.44 -6.40 -19.97
C ASP A 132 0.83 -5.80 -20.55
N PHE A 133 0.70 -5.04 -21.65
CA PHE A 133 1.82 -4.31 -22.24
C PHE A 133 2.40 -3.31 -21.24
N LEU A 134 1.54 -2.52 -20.57
CA LEU A 134 1.99 -1.59 -19.52
C LEU A 134 2.73 -2.35 -18.41
N ASN A 135 2.12 -3.40 -17.86
CA ASN A 135 2.68 -4.19 -16.77
C ASN A 135 4.03 -4.84 -17.15
N GLN A 136 4.15 -5.39 -18.35
CA GLN A 136 5.38 -6.00 -18.85
C GLN A 136 6.54 -5.00 -18.87
N HIS A 137 6.29 -3.78 -19.33
CA HIS A 137 7.35 -2.78 -19.51
C HIS A 137 7.69 -2.04 -18.22
N ILE A 138 6.72 -1.73 -17.34
CA ILE A 138 7.02 -1.10 -16.06
C ILE A 138 7.85 -2.02 -15.15
N GLN A 139 7.65 -3.35 -15.23
CA GLN A 139 8.43 -4.31 -14.42
C GLN A 139 9.94 -4.26 -14.71
N ALA A 140 10.32 -3.79 -15.90
CA ALA A 140 11.71 -3.63 -16.30
C ALA A 140 12.36 -2.34 -15.78
N LEU A 141 11.61 -1.39 -15.21
CA LEU A 141 12.17 -0.14 -14.71
C LEU A 141 13.11 -0.39 -13.52
N PRO A 142 14.33 0.16 -13.50
CA PRO A 142 15.32 -0.22 -12.48
C PRO A 142 15.00 0.29 -11.07
N CYS A 143 14.07 1.25 -10.89
CA CYS A 143 13.78 1.90 -9.61
C CYS A 143 13.52 0.99 -8.39
N ARG A 144 13.86 1.53 -7.21
CA ARG A 144 13.61 0.88 -5.93
C ARG A 144 12.14 0.96 -5.56
N HIS A 145 11.56 2.16 -5.63
CA HIS A 145 10.16 2.41 -5.30
C HIS A 145 9.38 2.80 -6.54
N PHE A 146 8.24 2.16 -6.75
CA PHE A 146 7.36 2.40 -7.87
C PHE A 146 5.90 2.44 -7.40
N LEU A 147 5.22 3.53 -7.72
CA LEU A 147 3.78 3.68 -7.52
C LEU A 147 3.11 3.97 -8.85
N LEU A 148 2.18 3.11 -9.25
CA LEU A 148 1.25 3.36 -10.35
C LEU A 148 -0.10 3.81 -9.78
N ILE A 149 -0.62 4.91 -10.28
CA ILE A 149 -1.96 5.40 -9.95
C ILE A 149 -2.78 5.43 -11.25
N LEU A 150 -3.86 4.66 -11.28
CA LEU A 150 -4.78 4.58 -12.40
C LEU A 150 -6.10 5.26 -12.04
N ASP A 151 -6.30 6.50 -12.50
CA ASP A 151 -7.57 7.23 -12.43
C ASP A 151 -8.39 7.07 -13.72
N CYS A 152 -8.70 5.82 -14.05
CA CYS A 152 -9.51 5.45 -15.20
C CYS A 152 -10.59 4.43 -14.80
N CYS A 153 -11.68 4.40 -15.56
CA CYS A 153 -12.71 3.37 -15.42
C CYS A 153 -12.09 1.98 -15.60
N PHE A 154 -12.58 0.98 -14.86
CA PHE A 154 -12.12 -0.41 -14.93
C PHE A 154 -10.63 -0.66 -14.65
N ALA A 155 -9.93 0.29 -14.02
CA ALA A 155 -8.54 0.14 -13.59
C ALA A 155 -8.29 -1.09 -12.67
N GLY A 156 -9.33 -1.60 -12.01
CA GLY A 156 -9.28 -2.85 -11.25
C GLY A 156 -8.88 -4.09 -12.08
N SER A 157 -9.06 -4.05 -13.41
CA SER A 157 -8.62 -5.12 -14.31
C SER A 157 -7.09 -5.28 -14.34
N PHE A 158 -6.34 -4.22 -14.03
CA PHE A 158 -4.87 -4.26 -13.95
C PHE A 158 -4.35 -5.30 -12.94
N GLN A 159 -5.12 -5.60 -11.90
CA GLN A 159 -4.77 -6.61 -10.90
C GLN A 159 -4.61 -8.01 -11.54
N TRP A 160 -5.36 -8.29 -12.61
CA TRP A 160 -5.28 -9.56 -13.32
C TRP A 160 -4.04 -9.63 -14.21
N ALA A 161 -3.70 -8.52 -14.88
CA ALA A 161 -2.46 -8.38 -15.66
C ALA A 161 -1.21 -8.64 -14.80
N SER A 162 -1.22 -8.23 -13.52
CA SER A 162 -0.07 -8.41 -12.63
C SER A 162 0.13 -9.82 -12.07
N SER A 163 -0.72 -10.81 -12.43
CA SER A 163 -0.57 -12.26 -12.15
C SER A 163 -0.38 -12.70 -10.68
N GLN A 164 -0.44 -11.79 -9.70
CA GLN A 164 -0.30 -12.09 -8.27
C GLN A 164 -1.55 -11.69 -7.48
N LYS A 165 -2.31 -12.70 -7.03
CA LYS A 165 -3.30 -12.60 -5.94
C LYS A 165 -2.64 -12.49 -4.56
N ARG A 166 -1.45 -11.89 -4.45
CA ARG A 166 -0.97 -11.43 -3.14
C ARG A 166 -1.65 -10.11 -2.87
N SER A 167 -2.94 -10.19 -2.52
CA SER A 167 -3.50 -9.18 -1.65
C SER A 167 -2.66 -9.25 -0.38
N LEU A 168 -1.64 -8.38 -0.25
CA LEU A 168 -1.30 -7.90 1.07
C LEU A 168 -2.64 -7.48 1.67
N ASP A 169 -2.91 -7.96 2.88
CA ASP A 169 -4.14 -7.68 3.58
C ASP A 169 -4.14 -6.20 4.00
N PHE A 170 -4.21 -5.29 3.03
CA PHE A 170 -4.38 -3.84 3.20
C PHE A 170 -5.76 -3.52 3.82
N ARG A 171 -6.61 -4.54 4.03
CA ARG A 171 -7.78 -4.45 4.93
C ARG A 171 -7.36 -4.34 6.40
N ARG A 172 -6.11 -4.61 6.76
CA ARG A 172 -5.60 -4.26 8.08
C ARG A 172 -5.47 -2.75 8.14
N LEU A 173 -6.25 -2.17 9.04
CA LEU A 173 -6.18 -0.76 9.42
C LEU A 173 -4.71 -0.32 9.51
N PRO A 174 -4.38 0.90 9.01
CA PRO A 174 -3.04 1.43 9.14
C PRO A 174 -2.59 1.39 10.60
N ARG A 175 -1.30 1.09 10.80
CA ARG A 175 -0.71 0.93 12.13
C ARG A 175 0.41 1.93 12.28
N GLN A 176 0.62 2.36 13.52
CA GLN A 176 1.73 3.22 13.88
C GLN A 176 3.05 2.62 13.38
N VAL A 177 3.80 3.43 12.63
CA VAL A 177 5.10 3.05 12.10
C VAL A 177 6.17 3.45 13.12
N TYR A 178 6.98 2.48 13.52
CA TYR A 178 8.15 2.73 14.35
C TYR A 178 9.37 3.02 13.47
N ARG A 179 10.35 3.74 14.02
CA ARG A 179 11.57 4.12 13.28
C ARG A 179 12.25 2.93 12.58
N GLN A 180 12.38 1.79 13.27
CA GLN A 180 12.99 0.59 12.71
C GLN A 180 12.22 0.04 11.50
N ARG A 181 10.88 0.13 11.53
CA ARG A 181 10.06 -0.31 10.40
C ARG A 181 10.14 0.67 9.24
N TYR A 182 10.21 1.97 9.53
CA TYR A 182 10.45 3.00 8.53
C TYR A 182 11.77 2.81 7.77
N GLU A 183 12.85 2.42 8.44
CA GLU A 183 14.11 2.07 7.78
C GLU A 183 13.92 0.96 6.72
N VAL A 184 13.18 -0.09 7.08
CA VAL A 184 12.87 -1.19 6.16
C VAL A 184 12.02 -0.68 4.99
N PHE A 185 10.99 0.12 5.26
CA PHE A 185 10.11 0.66 4.22
C PHE A 185 10.85 1.46 3.15
N VAL A 186 11.81 2.27 3.57
CA VAL A 186 12.62 3.10 2.67
C VAL A 186 13.65 2.29 1.88
N MET A 187 14.26 1.28 2.51
CA MET A 187 15.38 0.53 1.94
C MET A 187 14.95 -0.63 1.05
N GLU A 188 13.81 -1.26 1.34
CA GLU A 188 13.31 -2.38 0.56
C GLU A 188 12.48 -1.93 -0.64
N PRO A 189 12.47 -2.69 -1.75
CA PRO A 189 11.62 -2.41 -2.90
C PRO A 189 10.13 -2.32 -2.55
N ALA A 190 9.50 -1.23 -2.98
CA ALA A 190 8.07 -0.98 -2.84
C ALA A 190 7.45 -0.80 -4.22
N TRP A 191 6.69 -1.80 -4.69
CA TRP A 191 6.01 -1.73 -5.99
C TRP A 191 4.50 -1.89 -5.79
N GLN A 192 3.80 -0.76 -5.82
CA GLN A 192 2.39 -0.68 -5.42
C GLN A 192 1.55 0.01 -6.50
N VAL A 193 0.25 -0.30 -6.51
CA VAL A 193 -0.72 0.25 -7.46
C VAL A 193 -1.95 0.72 -6.71
N ILE A 194 -2.41 1.95 -6.99
CA ILE A 194 -3.73 2.44 -6.59
C ILE A 194 -4.59 2.58 -7.85
N THR A 195 -5.86 2.19 -7.74
CA THR A 195 -6.85 2.42 -8.78
C THR A 195 -8.04 3.20 -8.21
N SER A 196 -8.70 4.05 -8.99
CA SER A 196 -9.91 4.79 -8.57
C SER A 196 -11.21 3.96 -8.67
N ALA A 197 -11.12 2.73 -9.17
CA ALA A 197 -12.20 1.87 -9.71
C ALA A 197 -13.64 2.19 -9.26
N ALA A 198 -14.52 2.62 -10.17
CA ALA A 198 -15.97 2.46 -10.00
C ALA A 198 -16.35 0.99 -10.29
N TYR A 199 -16.94 0.31 -9.30
CA TYR A 199 -17.45 -1.06 -9.46
C TYR A 199 -18.98 -0.99 -9.56
N ASN A 200 -19.51 -1.24 -10.77
CA ASN A 200 -20.91 -1.57 -11.18
C ASN A 200 -21.28 -0.75 -12.43
N GLN A 201 -21.78 -1.31 -13.54
CA GLN A 201 -22.69 -2.46 -13.70
C GLN A 201 -22.18 -3.43 -14.77
N GLN A 202 -22.29 -4.74 -14.51
CA GLN A 202 -22.36 -5.82 -15.51
C GLN A 202 -21.19 -5.95 -16.51
N ALA A 203 -20.47 -7.04 -16.38
CA ALA A 203 -19.79 -7.75 -17.46
C ALA A 203 -20.70 -8.14 -18.65
N LEU A 204 -21.82 -7.44 -18.94
CA LEU A 204 -22.95 -8.15 -19.54
C LEU A 204 -23.97 -7.40 -20.39
N ASP A 205 -23.93 -6.09 -20.63
CA ASP A 205 -25.03 -5.52 -21.44
C ASP A 205 -24.71 -4.53 -22.55
N VAL A 206 -23.47 -4.05 -22.79
CA VAL A 206 -23.38 -2.96 -23.79
C VAL A 206 -22.01 -2.75 -24.44
N VAL A 207 -21.53 -3.71 -25.24
CA VAL A 207 -20.77 -3.36 -26.46
C VAL A 207 -21.72 -2.64 -27.47
N SER A 208 -23.02 -2.54 -27.17
CA SER A 208 -24.08 -2.08 -28.04
C SER A 208 -24.94 -0.96 -27.43
N ASN A 209 -24.50 0.30 -27.58
CA ASN A 209 -25.34 1.54 -27.61
C ASN A 209 -25.48 2.52 -26.42
N HIS A 210 -24.93 2.38 -25.21
CA HIS A 210 -25.02 3.51 -24.25
C HIS A 210 -23.87 3.63 -23.22
N ALA A 211 -23.23 4.80 -23.28
CA ALA A 211 -22.62 5.54 -22.16
C ALA A 211 -21.16 5.26 -21.72
N LEU A 212 -20.22 5.06 -22.66
CA LEU A 212 -18.86 5.58 -22.47
C LEU A 212 -18.92 7.11 -22.45
N GLY A 213 -19.25 7.74 -21.32
CA GLY A 213 -19.30 9.21 -21.29
C GLY A 213 -20.19 9.89 -20.25
N LEU A 214 -20.74 9.19 -19.26
CA LEU A 214 -21.38 9.84 -18.11
C LEU A 214 -20.38 10.08 -16.96
N ARG A 215 -19.14 10.52 -17.27
CA ARG A 215 -18.53 11.49 -16.36
C ARG A 215 -19.38 12.74 -16.56
N GLU A 216 -20.36 12.90 -15.68
CA GLU A 216 -21.26 14.04 -15.65
C GLU A 216 -20.48 15.30 -16.04
N LYS A 217 -21.08 16.15 -16.89
CA LYS A 217 -20.72 17.58 -16.97
C LYS A 217 -21.02 18.25 -15.62
N GLY A 218 -20.47 17.72 -14.55
CA GLY A 218 -20.48 18.27 -13.21
C GLY A 218 -19.56 19.47 -13.25
N ARG A 219 -20.01 20.56 -12.64
CA ARG A 219 -19.31 21.85 -12.54
C ARG A 219 -17.99 21.80 -11.75
N SER A 220 -17.47 20.62 -11.42
CA SER A 220 -16.22 20.44 -10.68
C SER A 220 -15.04 20.59 -11.63
N GLU A 221 -14.02 21.32 -11.21
CA GLU A 221 -12.78 21.48 -12.00
C GLU A 221 -11.92 20.22 -12.02
N HIS A 222 -12.14 19.30 -11.07
CA HIS A 222 -11.31 18.11 -10.86
C HIS A 222 -12.13 16.83 -10.62
N SER A 223 -11.52 15.66 -10.86
CA SER A 223 -12.10 14.36 -10.50
C SER A 223 -12.16 14.20 -8.98
N PRO A 224 -13.18 13.52 -8.43
CA PRO A 224 -13.26 13.25 -6.99
C PRO A 224 -12.04 12.50 -6.43
N PHE A 225 -11.46 11.61 -7.23
CA PHE A 225 -10.27 10.85 -6.86
C PHE A 225 -9.03 11.75 -6.81
N ALA A 226 -8.80 12.55 -7.85
CA ALA A 226 -7.68 13.48 -7.91
C ALA A 226 -7.75 14.51 -6.78
N GLN A 227 -8.95 15.07 -6.53
CA GLN A 227 -9.17 16.00 -5.43
C GLN A 227 -8.86 15.36 -4.08
N ALA A 228 -9.39 14.16 -3.79
CA ALA A 228 -9.13 13.46 -2.54
C ALA A 228 -7.63 13.10 -2.36
N LEU A 229 -6.94 12.73 -3.45
CA LEU A 229 -5.50 12.45 -3.40
C LEU A 229 -4.69 13.72 -3.10
N VAL A 230 -5.08 14.84 -3.69
CA VAL A 230 -4.43 16.13 -3.46
C VAL A 230 -4.70 16.62 -2.04
N GLU A 231 -5.93 16.51 -1.52
CA GLU A 231 -6.25 16.77 -0.10
C GLU A 231 -5.34 15.94 0.83
N ALA A 232 -5.16 14.64 0.53
CA ALA A 232 -4.26 13.79 1.30
C ALA A 232 -2.81 14.26 1.28
N LEU A 233 -2.29 14.66 0.12
CA LEU A 233 -0.87 14.98 -0.09
C LEU A 233 -0.50 16.44 0.24
N GLN A 234 -1.35 17.42 -0.05
CA GLN A 234 -1.11 18.85 0.16
C GLN A 234 -1.56 19.33 1.54
N GLU A 235 -2.70 18.85 2.03
CA GLU A 235 -3.19 19.22 3.36
C GLU A 235 -2.63 18.27 4.44
N GLY A 236 -2.04 17.15 4.01
CA GLY A 236 -1.57 16.11 4.92
C GLY A 236 -2.72 15.33 5.57
N ALA A 237 -3.90 15.34 4.95
CA ALA A 237 -5.09 14.65 5.47
C ALA A 237 -4.96 13.12 5.46
N GLY A 238 -3.99 12.59 4.71
CA GLY A 238 -3.64 11.17 4.68
C GLY A 238 -2.77 10.69 5.85
N ASP A 239 -2.37 11.56 6.79
CA ASP A 239 -1.59 11.20 7.99
C ASP A 239 -2.55 10.81 9.13
N LEU A 240 -2.94 9.54 9.15
CA LEU A 240 -4.04 9.05 9.97
C LEU A 240 -3.58 8.43 11.29
N VAL A 241 -2.40 7.81 11.30
CA VAL A 241 -1.91 7.00 12.42
C VAL A 241 -0.48 7.37 12.77
N PRO A 242 -0.18 7.66 14.05
CA PRO A 242 -1.07 7.65 15.21
C PRO A 242 -2.11 8.78 15.16
N LYS A 243 -3.09 8.76 16.07
CA LYS A 243 -4.05 9.86 16.17
C LYS A 243 -3.30 11.18 16.41
N GLY A 244 -3.53 12.16 15.54
CA GLY A 244 -2.78 13.42 15.55
C GLY A 244 -1.59 13.44 14.59
N GLY A 245 -1.29 12.32 13.94
CA GLY A 245 -0.27 12.12 12.92
C GLY A 245 1.16 12.17 13.42
N ASP A 246 2.06 11.50 12.71
CA ASP A 246 3.51 11.48 12.99
C ASP A 246 4.35 12.11 11.86
N GLY A 247 3.69 12.70 10.87
CA GLY A 247 4.32 13.32 9.72
C GLY A 247 4.72 12.34 8.61
N LEU A 248 4.55 11.04 8.82
CA LEU A 248 4.65 10.03 7.77
C LEU A 248 3.26 9.74 7.20
N MET A 249 3.17 9.56 5.89
CA MET A 249 1.97 9.04 5.25
C MET A 249 2.34 7.78 4.47
N THR A 250 1.97 6.62 5.00
CA THR A 250 2.09 5.37 4.26
C THR A 250 1.05 5.31 3.14
N LEU A 251 1.33 4.54 2.09
CA LEU A 251 0.35 4.35 1.02
C LEU A 251 -0.97 3.74 1.53
N ALA A 252 -0.89 2.89 2.56
CA ALA A 252 -2.06 2.33 3.24
C ALA A 252 -2.92 3.41 3.94
N GLU A 253 -2.32 4.43 4.54
CA GLU A 253 -3.06 5.55 5.14
C GLU A 253 -3.67 6.46 4.09
N VAL A 254 -2.89 6.84 3.06
CA VAL A 254 -3.40 7.60 1.92
C VAL A 254 -4.58 6.87 1.29
N PHE A 255 -4.46 5.56 1.05
CA PHE A 255 -5.54 4.73 0.54
C PHE A 255 -6.77 4.71 1.47
N SER A 256 -6.57 4.57 2.78
CA SER A 256 -7.67 4.60 3.76
C SER A 256 -8.43 5.92 3.73
N TYR A 257 -7.70 7.05 3.63
CA TYR A 257 -8.29 8.37 3.48
C TYR A 257 -9.08 8.49 2.18
N LEU A 258 -8.50 8.09 1.04
CA LEU A 258 -9.19 8.08 -0.26
C LEU A 258 -10.49 7.29 -0.20
N GLN A 259 -10.45 6.09 0.36
CA GLN A 259 -11.59 5.20 0.45
C GLN A 259 -12.71 5.81 1.31
N GLU A 260 -12.37 6.43 2.45
CA GLU A 260 -13.33 7.13 3.29
C GLU A 260 -13.90 8.38 2.60
N ARG A 261 -13.04 9.19 1.99
CA ARG A 261 -13.41 10.44 1.30
C ARG A 261 -14.36 10.18 0.13
N LEU A 262 -14.05 9.20 -0.70
CA LEU A 262 -14.87 8.80 -1.85
C LEU A 262 -16.18 8.13 -1.42
N THR A 263 -16.16 7.35 -0.33
CA THR A 263 -17.39 6.75 0.22
C THR A 263 -18.37 7.81 0.73
N ARG A 264 -17.88 8.88 1.35
CA ARG A 264 -18.73 10.00 1.85
C ARG A 264 -19.36 10.82 0.72
N LEU A 265 -18.76 10.85 -0.46
CA LEU A 265 -19.23 11.61 -1.62
C LEU A 265 -20.43 10.96 -2.34
N GLN A 266 -21.06 9.92 -1.75
CA GLN A 266 -22.20 9.12 -2.27
C GLN A 266 -23.00 9.80 -3.38
N SER A 267 -22.50 9.65 -4.60
CA SER A 267 -23.20 9.89 -5.85
C SER A 267 -23.42 8.51 -6.50
N ALA A 268 -24.35 8.40 -7.45
CA ALA A 268 -24.79 7.15 -8.05
C ALA A 268 -23.69 6.26 -8.68
N HIS A 269 -22.44 6.75 -8.72
CA HIS A 269 -21.25 6.11 -9.28
C HIS A 269 -20.13 5.97 -8.23
N ALA A 270 -20.39 5.24 -7.14
CA ALA A 270 -19.43 5.09 -6.03
C ALA A 270 -18.11 4.46 -6.51
N GLN A 271 -17.04 5.27 -6.50
CA GLN A 271 -15.67 4.81 -6.68
C GLN A 271 -15.23 3.99 -5.47
N LYS A 272 -14.81 2.76 -5.72
CA LYS A 272 -14.23 1.80 -4.78
C LYS A 272 -12.75 1.62 -5.13
N PRO A 273 -11.88 2.51 -4.64
CA PRO A 273 -10.47 2.42 -4.97
C PRO A 273 -9.91 1.07 -4.51
N THR A 274 -8.91 0.57 -5.23
CA THR A 274 -8.18 -0.66 -4.84
C THR A 274 -6.69 -0.37 -4.69
N LEU A 275 -6.05 -1.10 -3.77
CA LEU A 275 -4.60 -1.06 -3.52
C LEU A 275 -4.05 -2.49 -3.56
N PHE A 276 -3.00 -2.69 -4.36
CA PHE A 276 -2.31 -3.98 -4.47
C PHE A 276 -0.84 -3.80 -4.85
N THR A 277 -0.10 -4.91 -4.91
CA THR A 277 1.34 -4.94 -5.16
C THR A 277 1.71 -5.65 -6.45
N LEU A 278 2.86 -5.27 -7.03
CA LEU A 278 3.45 -5.92 -8.20
C LEU A 278 4.54 -6.95 -7.81
N PRO A 279 4.96 -7.86 -8.72
CA PRO A 279 5.87 -8.96 -8.39
C PRO A 279 7.21 -8.60 -7.74
N ARG A 280 7.72 -7.38 -7.97
CA ARG A 280 8.99 -6.88 -7.39
C ARG A 280 8.85 -6.30 -5.99
N HIS A 281 7.63 -6.19 -5.47
CA HIS A 281 7.37 -5.69 -4.12
C HIS A 281 7.98 -6.65 -3.08
N LYS A 282 8.71 -6.09 -2.09
CA LYS A 282 9.29 -6.85 -0.97
C LYS A 282 8.67 -6.40 0.36
N GLN A 283 9.46 -5.77 1.22
CA GLN A 283 9.00 -5.23 2.51
C GLN A 283 8.97 -3.70 2.50
N GLY A 284 9.19 -3.08 1.33
CA GLY A 284 9.11 -1.64 1.16
C GLY A 284 7.67 -1.14 1.25
N GLU A 285 7.51 0.14 1.52
CA GLU A 285 6.22 0.84 1.43
C GLU A 285 6.48 2.14 0.66
N TYR A 286 5.56 2.53 -0.23
CA TYR A 286 5.63 3.83 -0.88
C TYR A 286 5.15 4.89 0.13
N LEU A 287 5.96 5.92 0.35
CA LEU A 287 5.77 6.86 1.47
C LEU A 287 5.65 8.30 0.99
N PHE A 288 4.75 9.06 1.60
CA PHE A 288 4.69 10.51 1.48
C PHE A 288 5.00 11.14 2.84
N LEU A 289 5.33 12.43 2.85
CA LEU A 289 5.49 13.20 4.09
C LEU A 289 4.33 14.18 4.23
N ASN A 290 3.84 14.34 5.45
CA ASN A 290 2.83 15.35 5.73
C ASN A 290 3.47 16.75 5.57
N PRO A 291 3.00 17.61 4.66
CA PRO A 291 3.58 18.95 4.48
C PRO A 291 3.36 19.88 5.68
N GLN A 292 2.34 19.60 6.50
CA GLN A 292 1.97 20.39 7.67
C GLN A 292 2.66 19.93 8.96
N LYS A 293 3.38 18.80 8.94
CA LYS A 293 4.00 18.21 10.14
C LYS A 293 5.41 17.72 9.88
N ARG A 294 6.27 17.87 10.89
CA ARG A 294 7.61 17.28 10.84
C ARG A 294 7.52 15.80 11.15
N LEU A 295 8.17 14.98 10.33
CA LEU A 295 8.34 13.54 10.61
C LEU A 295 8.96 13.32 11.99
N TYR A 296 8.24 12.59 12.85
CA TYR A 296 8.66 12.21 14.18
C TYR A 296 8.22 10.78 14.50
N LEU A 297 9.14 9.82 14.28
CA LEU A 297 8.89 8.42 14.58
C LEU A 297 9.48 8.03 15.92
N VAL A 298 8.66 7.36 16.72
CA VAL A 298 9.09 6.75 17.98
C VAL A 298 9.89 5.48 17.68
N ASP A 299 10.90 5.22 18.50
CA ASP A 299 11.59 3.95 18.47
C ASP A 299 10.67 2.88 19.06
N TYR A 300 10.66 1.71 18.43
CA TYR A 300 10.06 0.55 19.05
C TYR A 300 10.83 0.22 20.33
N GLN A 301 10.21 0.46 21.48
CA GLN A 301 10.77 0.04 22.76
C GLN A 301 10.30 -1.39 23.07
N ASP A 302 11.27 -2.28 23.26
CA ASP A 302 11.16 -3.74 23.34
C ASP A 302 10.33 -4.27 24.54
N GLY A 303 9.65 -3.40 25.29
CA GLY A 303 8.82 -3.77 26.44
C GLY A 303 7.52 -4.51 26.09
N LYS A 304 7.24 -4.74 24.80
CA LYS A 304 6.07 -5.50 24.30
C LYS A 304 6.40 -6.35 23.08
N ASN A 305 7.64 -6.83 22.95
CA ASN A 305 7.92 -7.87 21.98
C ASN A 305 7.40 -9.20 22.56
N PRO A 306 6.33 -9.79 21.99
CA PRO A 306 5.79 -11.02 22.53
C PRO A 306 6.74 -12.21 22.32
N TYR A 307 7.84 -12.07 21.57
CA TYR A 307 8.79 -13.14 21.31
C TYR A 307 10.08 -12.95 22.13
N ARG A 308 10.21 -13.72 23.22
CA ARG A 308 11.38 -13.66 24.11
C ARG A 308 12.62 -14.43 23.62
N GLY A 309 12.70 -14.75 22.32
CA GLY A 309 13.82 -15.52 21.74
C GLY A 309 14.01 -16.88 22.41
N LEU A 310 15.22 -17.17 22.92
CA LEU A 310 15.54 -18.41 23.65
C LEU A 310 15.12 -18.40 25.14
N GLN A 311 14.66 -17.26 25.66
CA GLN A 311 14.20 -17.18 27.04
C GLN A 311 12.82 -17.82 27.19
N SER A 312 12.59 -18.46 28.33
CA SER A 312 11.25 -18.95 28.65
C SER A 312 10.34 -17.79 29.03
N TYR A 313 9.12 -17.78 28.49
CA TYR A 313 8.01 -17.01 29.05
C TYR A 313 7.79 -17.32 30.53
N GLU A 314 7.47 -16.28 31.30
CA GLU A 314 7.17 -16.34 32.74
C GLU A 314 5.64 -16.32 32.99
N PRO A 315 5.16 -16.61 34.21
CA PRO A 315 3.73 -16.65 34.50
C PRO A 315 2.94 -15.40 34.11
N ASP A 316 3.57 -14.23 34.19
CA ASP A 316 2.92 -12.95 33.84
C ASP A 316 2.82 -12.71 32.32
N ASP A 317 3.44 -13.56 31.48
CA ASP A 317 3.44 -13.42 30.03
C ASP A 317 2.28 -14.19 29.34
N GLN A 318 1.20 -14.50 30.05
CA GLN A 318 0.08 -15.31 29.55
C GLN A 318 -0.49 -14.79 28.22
N ASP A 319 -0.60 -13.47 28.08
CA ASP A 319 -1.17 -12.80 26.90
C ASP A 319 -0.24 -12.83 25.67
N ALA A 320 1.01 -13.29 25.84
CA ALA A 320 1.99 -13.42 24.76
C ALA A 320 2.17 -14.86 24.27
N LEU A 321 1.56 -15.86 24.95
CA LEU A 321 1.66 -17.27 24.59
C LEU A 321 0.52 -17.71 23.66
N TYR A 322 0.81 -17.94 22.39
CA TYR A 322 -0.18 -18.35 21.37
C TYR A 322 0.07 -19.75 20.80
N GLY A 323 -1.00 -20.46 20.41
CA GLY A 323 -0.93 -21.72 19.64
C GLY A 323 -0.57 -22.96 20.47
N ARG A 324 -0.66 -22.86 21.81
CA ARG A 324 -0.33 -23.95 22.76
C ARG A 324 -1.53 -24.40 23.60
N GLU A 325 -2.72 -24.00 23.20
CA GLU A 325 -3.97 -24.21 23.95
C GLU A 325 -4.27 -25.69 24.15
N HIS A 326 -4.08 -26.51 23.10
CA HIS A 326 -4.30 -27.96 23.18
C HIS A 326 -3.34 -28.64 24.18
N ALA A 327 -2.05 -28.27 24.14
CA ALA A 327 -1.06 -28.81 25.07
C ALA A 327 -1.38 -28.43 26.53
N ILE A 328 -1.77 -27.17 26.78
CA ILE A 328 -2.16 -26.70 28.11
C ILE A 328 -3.41 -27.46 28.62
N LEU A 329 -4.40 -27.66 27.75
CA LEU A 329 -5.62 -28.40 28.09
C LEU A 329 -5.33 -29.87 28.43
N GLU A 330 -4.40 -30.50 27.71
CA GLU A 330 -4.00 -31.88 27.97
C GLU A 330 -3.23 -32.01 29.29
N LEU A 331 -2.28 -31.11 29.56
CA LEU A 331 -1.53 -31.09 30.82
C LEU A 331 -2.47 -30.90 32.02
N ARG A 332 -3.44 -29.99 31.91
CA ARG A 332 -4.45 -29.77 32.95
C ARG A 332 -5.34 -31.01 33.17
N ARG A 333 -5.74 -31.70 32.10
CA ARG A 333 -6.49 -32.95 32.22
C ARG A 333 -5.70 -34.03 32.97
N LYS A 334 -4.41 -34.17 32.65
CA LYS A 334 -3.52 -35.16 33.30
C LYS A 334 -3.25 -34.82 34.77
N LEU A 335 -3.12 -33.55 35.12
CA LEU A 335 -2.96 -33.11 36.52
C LEU A 335 -4.19 -33.40 37.39
N ASN A 336 -5.40 -33.37 36.81
CA ASN A 336 -6.61 -33.72 37.57
C ASN A 336 -6.66 -35.22 37.93
N SER A 337 -5.91 -36.07 37.23
CA SER A 337 -5.91 -37.53 37.43
C SER A 337 -4.61 -38.07 38.03
N ALA A 338 -3.60 -37.22 38.24
CA ALA A 338 -2.28 -37.65 38.71
C ALA A 338 -1.62 -36.60 39.62
N ASN A 339 -1.03 -37.06 40.72
CA ASN A 339 -0.30 -36.22 41.68
C ASN A 339 1.11 -35.83 41.20
N PHE A 340 1.56 -36.37 40.06
CA PHE A 340 2.88 -36.11 39.50
C PHE A 340 2.82 -36.20 37.97
N LEU A 341 3.37 -35.18 37.28
CA LEU A 341 3.36 -35.10 35.83
C LEU A 341 4.74 -34.68 35.32
N VAL A 342 5.29 -35.48 34.40
CA VAL A 342 6.55 -35.19 33.71
C VAL A 342 6.27 -34.64 32.32
N VAL A 343 6.91 -33.51 31.97
CA VAL A 343 6.80 -32.89 30.64
C VAL A 343 8.16 -32.98 29.95
N THR A 344 8.23 -33.76 28.85
CA THR A 344 9.46 -33.98 28.08
C THR A 344 9.34 -33.46 26.64
N GLY A 345 10.47 -33.35 25.93
CA GLY A 345 10.52 -32.85 24.55
C GLY A 345 11.85 -32.19 24.20
N ALA A 346 12.11 -31.98 22.91
CA ALA A 346 13.36 -31.42 22.39
C ALA A 346 13.78 -30.11 23.08
N SER A 347 15.08 -29.83 23.17
CA SER A 347 15.57 -28.54 23.70
C SER A 347 15.02 -27.38 22.88
N GLY A 348 14.67 -26.27 23.54
CA GLY A 348 14.06 -25.11 22.87
C GLY A 348 12.61 -25.29 22.39
N SER A 349 11.97 -26.45 22.59
CA SER A 349 10.58 -26.69 22.13
C SER A 349 9.49 -25.91 22.88
N GLY A 350 9.87 -25.10 23.89
CA GLY A 350 8.95 -24.26 24.66
C GLY A 350 8.32 -24.93 25.90
N LYS A 351 8.86 -26.06 26.38
CA LYS A 351 8.31 -26.79 27.56
C LYS A 351 8.10 -25.89 28.78
N SER A 352 9.15 -25.17 29.17
CA SER A 352 9.10 -24.27 30.33
C SER A 352 8.08 -23.16 30.13
N SER A 353 7.95 -22.64 28.91
CA SER A 353 6.97 -21.60 28.57
C SER A 353 5.53 -22.08 28.63
N VAL A 354 5.25 -23.29 28.13
CA VAL A 354 3.92 -23.91 28.22
C VAL A 354 3.52 -24.15 29.68
N ILE A 355 4.46 -24.54 30.53
CA ILE A 355 4.21 -24.70 31.97
C ILE A 355 4.01 -23.34 32.65
N LYS A 356 4.99 -22.44 32.49
CA LYS A 356 5.06 -21.17 33.21
C LYS A 356 3.99 -20.18 32.80
N ALA A 357 3.87 -19.86 31.52
CA ALA A 357 2.93 -18.85 31.02
C ALA A 357 1.57 -19.45 30.61
N GLY A 358 1.49 -20.78 30.47
CA GLY A 358 0.27 -21.46 30.01
C GLY A 358 -0.50 -22.17 31.13
N LEU A 359 0.16 -23.07 31.85
CA LEU A 359 -0.48 -23.96 32.82
C LEU A 359 -0.60 -23.34 34.22
N ILE A 360 0.49 -22.76 34.73
CA ILE A 360 0.55 -22.19 36.08
C ILE A 360 -0.52 -21.09 36.30
N PRO A 361 -0.69 -20.10 35.41
CA PRO A 361 -1.67 -19.02 35.62
C PRO A 361 -3.09 -19.57 35.71
N LYS A 362 -3.44 -20.55 34.87
CA LYS A 362 -4.74 -21.22 34.87
C LYS A 362 -5.00 -22.08 36.11
N LEU A 363 -3.95 -22.53 36.80
CA LEU A 363 -4.06 -23.22 38.09
C LEU A 363 -4.19 -22.20 39.23
N ALA A 364 -3.44 -21.10 39.17
CA ALA A 364 -3.52 -19.99 40.12
C ALA A 364 -4.90 -19.35 40.16
N GLU A 365 -5.56 -19.17 39.01
CA GLU A 365 -6.98 -18.75 38.90
C GLU A 365 -7.94 -19.66 39.69
N LYS A 366 -7.56 -20.93 39.90
CA LYS A 366 -8.34 -21.92 40.67
C LYS A 366 -7.91 -22.03 42.14
N GLY A 367 -7.09 -21.09 42.62
CA GLY A 367 -6.61 -21.04 44.00
C GLY A 367 -5.41 -21.96 44.28
N TRP A 368 -4.72 -22.47 43.26
CA TRP A 368 -3.49 -23.25 43.48
C TRP A 368 -2.32 -22.32 43.80
N VAL A 369 -1.56 -22.68 44.83
CA VAL A 369 -0.27 -22.04 45.13
C VAL A 369 0.84 -22.83 44.44
N TYR A 370 1.79 -22.14 43.82
CA TYR A 370 2.87 -22.77 43.06
C TYR A 370 4.24 -22.24 43.47
N GLN A 371 5.26 -23.07 43.28
CA GLN A 371 6.67 -22.70 43.42
C GLN A 371 7.44 -23.30 42.23
N ILE A 372 8.32 -22.51 41.62
CA ILE A 372 9.16 -22.94 40.50
C ILE A 372 10.57 -23.20 41.05
N ILE A 373 11.03 -24.45 40.94
CA ILE A 373 12.37 -24.86 41.34
C ILE A 373 13.16 -25.21 40.08
N ARG A 374 14.33 -24.60 39.93
CA ARG A 374 15.30 -24.94 38.89
C ARG A 374 16.51 -25.59 39.56
N PRO A 375 16.84 -26.85 39.25
CA PRO A 375 18.04 -27.48 39.77
C PRO A 375 19.26 -26.64 39.40
N GLY A 376 20.12 -26.40 40.40
CA GLY A 376 21.39 -25.71 40.21
C GLY A 376 22.44 -26.60 39.54
N PRO A 377 23.67 -26.09 39.36
CA PRO A 377 24.79 -26.89 38.86
C PRO A 377 25.20 -28.02 39.84
N GLU A 378 24.78 -27.94 41.10
CA GLU A 378 24.92 -28.98 42.12
C GLU A 378 23.51 -29.35 42.63
N PRO A 379 22.83 -30.30 41.96
CA PRO A 379 21.41 -30.61 42.21
C PRO A 379 21.14 -31.45 43.45
#